data_AF-A0A936TM37-F1
#
_entry.id   AF-A0A936TM37-F1
#
_cell.length_a   1.000
_cell.length_b   1.000
_cell.length_c   1.000
_cell.angle_alpha   90.00
_cell.angle_beta   90.00
_cell.angle_gamma   90.00
#
_symmetry.space_group_name_H-M   'P 1'
#
loop_
_entity.id
_entity.type
_entity.pdbx_description
1 polymer ?
#
loop_
_entity_poly.entity_id
_entity_poly.type
_entity_poly.pdbx_seq_one_letter_code
_entity_poly.pdbx_strand_id
1 'polypeptide(L)'
;MKKFSFLIALAMAVSALALSTTTVRAQTDAKAEFERTWYDICYTKKDNEKCYQLSRELLEKYADSTYAKNATANVKNYELAKSWEKFNTSLKAFYNPPQDAAKLDALFASGEDYLRLQPDQQWVIAQMALAGGTGVLGQVYKNMDKVKGYAQRALTMFSSQTPPKDWKPEDWNPLRDAVQAKMNQFMGYYLVETKGDQMQAIDYLTKATEVKARDGSGWKDPNNYWLRANIHSKKYGELRAQYDALSDDDKTGEIGKALLLKVNEVVDQMIPDYARVMATATQPEAKPLNDAAKELLESFWKFRVDDPEKVKLAGYINSFKADPSAAGPAIPVKAETPDTPAPDAPSAASAGTRLAPGQASAPGTAEAGTSSGKASPAKGKARSTRRKPGRRG
;
A
#
# COMPACT_ATOMS: atom_id res chain seq x y z
N MET A 1 33.57 58.17 -74.36
CA MET A 1 34.73 57.63 -73.61
C MET A 1 34.38 57.60 -72.12
N LYS A 2 34.54 56.42 -71.51
CA LYS A 2 34.97 56.14 -70.13
C LYS A 2 34.30 56.87 -68.93
N LYS A 3 33.56 56.05 -68.16
CA LYS A 3 33.65 55.80 -66.69
C LYS A 3 32.99 56.80 -65.72
N PHE A 4 32.61 56.23 -64.56
CA PHE A 4 32.02 56.80 -63.33
C PHE A 4 30.47 56.87 -63.38
N SER A 5 29.70 56.26 -62.46
CA SER A 5 29.90 56.05 -61.03
C SER A 5 29.18 54.78 -60.53
N PHE A 6 29.92 53.86 -59.90
CA PHE A 6 29.39 52.68 -59.21
C PHE A 6 29.85 52.71 -57.74
N LEU A 7 29.65 53.84 -57.05
CA LEU A 7 30.17 54.11 -55.70
C LEU A 7 29.17 54.85 -54.79
N ILE A 8 27.88 54.51 -54.83
CA ILE A 8 26.87 55.08 -53.89
C ILE A 8 26.05 53.97 -53.18
N ALA A 9 26.29 52.69 -53.44
CA ALA A 9 25.52 51.59 -52.83
C ALA A 9 26.26 50.80 -51.72
N LEU A 10 27.45 51.24 -51.27
CA LEU A 10 28.25 50.52 -50.26
C LEU A 10 28.42 51.27 -48.93
N ALA A 11 27.73 52.40 -48.72
CA ALA A 11 27.85 53.21 -47.50
C ALA A 11 26.69 53.03 -46.49
N MET A 12 25.61 52.32 -46.84
CA MET A 12 24.46 52.10 -45.92
C MET A 12 24.40 50.68 -45.32
N ALA A 13 25.45 49.87 -45.45
CA ALA A 13 25.53 48.54 -44.83
C ALA A 13 26.50 48.45 -43.64
N VAL A 14 27.24 49.52 -43.32
CA VAL A 14 28.26 49.50 -42.24
C VAL A 14 27.77 50.18 -40.95
N SER A 15 26.70 50.97 -40.99
CA SER A 15 26.17 51.66 -39.80
C SER A 15 25.23 50.82 -38.94
N ALA A 16 24.84 49.62 -39.39
CA ALA A 16 23.98 48.69 -38.61
C ALA A 16 24.77 47.76 -37.67
N LEU A 17 26.10 47.74 -37.72
CA LEU A 17 26.95 46.89 -36.85
C LEU A 17 27.45 47.59 -35.58
N ALA A 18 27.22 48.90 -35.42
CA ALA A 18 27.63 49.63 -34.23
C ALA A 18 26.56 49.65 -33.11
N LEU A 19 25.28 49.41 -33.44
CA LEU A 19 24.18 49.35 -32.47
C LEU A 19 23.93 47.93 -31.93
N SER A 20 24.55 46.90 -32.50
CA SER A 20 24.45 45.51 -32.02
C SER A 20 25.46 45.17 -30.92
N THR A 21 26.58 45.89 -30.83
CA THR A 21 27.61 45.61 -29.81
C THR A 21 27.27 46.19 -28.44
N THR A 22 26.49 47.28 -28.37
CA THR A 22 26.10 47.95 -27.12
C THR A 22 25.01 47.17 -26.37
N THR A 23 24.03 46.61 -27.08
CA THR A 23 22.97 45.75 -26.48
C THR A 23 23.53 44.42 -25.97
N VAL A 24 24.44 43.79 -26.72
CA VAL A 24 25.09 42.54 -26.31
C VAL A 24 25.97 42.73 -25.06
N ARG A 25 26.70 43.85 -24.94
CA ARG A 25 27.50 44.16 -23.73
C ARG A 25 26.62 44.38 -22.50
N ALA A 26 25.59 45.23 -22.61
CA ALA A 26 24.68 45.50 -21.50
C ALA A 26 23.92 44.24 -21.03
N GLN A 27 23.53 43.36 -21.96
CA GLN A 27 22.89 42.08 -21.64
C GLN A 27 23.87 41.09 -20.96
N THR A 28 25.14 41.09 -21.38
CA THR A 28 26.19 40.25 -20.76
C THR A 28 26.49 40.70 -19.32
N ASP A 29 26.51 42.01 -19.08
CA ASP A 29 26.76 42.57 -17.75
C ASP A 29 25.61 42.28 -16.77
N ALA A 30 24.35 42.42 -17.22
CA ALA A 30 23.17 42.09 -16.42
C ALA A 30 23.07 40.60 -16.08
N LYS A 31 23.39 39.72 -17.05
CA LYS A 31 23.46 38.26 -16.82
C LYS A 31 24.54 37.93 -15.78
N ALA A 32 25.74 38.49 -15.91
CA ALA A 32 26.84 38.23 -14.99
C ALA A 32 26.57 38.75 -13.56
N GLU A 33 25.86 39.87 -13.42
CA GLU A 33 25.39 40.35 -12.11
C GLU A 33 24.33 39.43 -11.51
N PHE A 34 23.35 39.00 -12.32
CA PHE A 34 22.33 38.06 -11.87
C PHE A 34 22.93 36.74 -11.41
N GLU A 35 23.85 36.17 -12.20
CA GLU A 35 24.55 34.92 -11.87
C GLU A 35 25.35 35.02 -10.56
N ARG A 36 26.00 36.17 -10.31
CA ARG A 36 26.71 36.42 -9.04
C ARG A 36 25.76 36.46 -7.84
N THR A 37 24.64 37.17 -7.98
CA THR A 37 23.59 37.23 -6.94
C THR A 37 22.99 35.86 -6.68
N TRP A 38 22.66 35.12 -7.74
CA TRP A 38 22.17 33.75 -7.65
C TRP A 38 23.16 32.85 -6.91
N TYR A 39 24.45 32.90 -7.27
CA TYR A 39 25.48 32.09 -6.62
C TYR A 39 25.64 32.43 -5.14
N ASP A 40 25.68 33.72 -4.79
CA ASP A 40 25.77 34.17 -3.41
C ASP A 40 24.57 33.69 -2.57
N ILE A 41 23.35 33.82 -3.10
CA ILE A 41 22.13 33.37 -2.41
C ILE A 41 22.12 31.85 -2.23
N CYS A 42 22.43 31.09 -3.28
CA CYS A 42 22.33 29.63 -3.27
C CYS A 42 23.47 28.93 -2.51
N TYR A 43 24.70 29.42 -2.61
CA TYR A 43 25.88 28.69 -2.08
C TYR A 43 26.56 29.37 -0.89
N THR A 44 26.54 30.70 -0.82
CA THR A 44 27.13 31.44 0.30
C THR A 44 26.13 31.60 1.43
N LYS A 45 24.98 32.23 1.17
CA LYS A 45 23.92 32.50 2.15
C LYS A 45 23.05 31.29 2.44
N LYS A 46 22.88 30.40 1.45
CA LYS A 46 22.08 29.17 1.54
C LYS A 46 20.62 29.44 1.94
N ASP A 47 20.05 30.52 1.43
CA ASP A 47 18.62 30.83 1.56
C ASP A 47 17.85 30.00 0.52
N ASN A 48 17.29 28.87 0.96
CA ASN A 48 16.67 27.89 0.05
C ASN A 48 15.47 28.46 -0.72
N GLU A 49 14.64 29.29 -0.08
CA GLU A 49 13.46 29.89 -0.72
C GLU A 49 13.89 30.89 -1.79
N LYS A 50 14.78 31.82 -1.45
CA LYS A 50 15.27 32.79 -2.44
C LYS A 50 16.08 32.13 -3.53
N CYS A 51 16.87 31.10 -3.20
CA CYS A 51 17.58 30.30 -4.17
C CYS A 51 16.62 29.62 -5.15
N TYR A 52 15.49 29.08 -4.68
CA TYR A 52 14.45 28.51 -5.54
C TYR A 52 13.88 29.57 -6.51
N GLN A 53 13.45 30.72 -5.99
CA GLN A 53 12.87 31.79 -6.82
C GLN A 53 13.86 32.30 -7.87
N LEU A 54 15.10 32.60 -7.46
CA LEU A 54 16.15 33.05 -8.39
C LEU A 54 16.58 31.96 -9.36
N SER A 55 16.51 30.68 -8.99
CA SER A 55 16.81 29.57 -9.90
C SER A 55 15.76 29.45 -11.00
N ARG A 56 14.47 29.64 -10.69
CA ARG A 56 13.42 29.69 -11.73
C ARG A 56 13.62 30.88 -12.65
N GLU A 57 13.88 32.06 -12.09
CA GLU A 57 14.11 33.27 -12.87
C GLU A 57 15.38 33.17 -13.75
N LEU A 58 16.45 32.52 -13.26
CA LEU A 58 17.65 32.22 -14.06
C LEU A 58 17.28 31.40 -15.31
N LEU A 59 16.49 30.34 -15.13
CA LEU A 59 16.11 29.43 -16.20
C LEU A 59 15.16 30.08 -17.22
N GLU A 60 14.31 30.99 -16.77
CA GLU A 60 13.38 31.74 -17.62
C GLU A 60 14.10 32.82 -18.44
N LYS A 61 14.99 33.61 -17.81
CA LYS A 61 15.64 34.77 -18.44
C LYS A 61 16.95 34.44 -19.15
N TYR A 62 17.69 33.44 -18.65
CA TYR A 62 19.06 33.13 -19.07
C TYR A 62 19.25 31.61 -19.24
N ALA A 63 18.50 31.01 -20.17
CA ALA A 63 18.57 29.57 -20.44
C ALA A 63 19.97 29.08 -20.84
N ASP A 64 20.82 29.96 -21.36
CA ASP A 64 22.23 29.72 -21.73
C ASP A 64 23.22 30.01 -20.57
N SER A 65 22.73 30.20 -19.35
CA SER A 65 23.57 30.41 -18.16
C SER A 65 24.48 29.21 -17.90
N THR A 66 25.72 29.48 -17.49
CA THR A 66 26.64 28.42 -17.04
C THR A 66 26.12 27.70 -15.79
N TYR A 67 25.23 28.34 -15.04
CA TYR A 67 24.58 27.80 -13.84
C TYR A 67 23.22 27.15 -14.11
N ALA A 68 22.71 27.13 -15.35
CA ALA A 68 21.39 26.59 -15.67
C ALA A 68 21.20 25.15 -15.14
N LYS A 69 22.21 24.28 -15.28
CA LYS A 69 22.17 22.91 -14.74
C LYS A 69 21.99 22.88 -13.22
N ASN A 70 22.68 23.77 -12.50
CA ASN A 70 22.59 23.87 -11.05
C ASN A 70 21.25 24.48 -10.62
N ALA A 71 20.75 25.50 -11.31
CA ALA A 71 19.43 26.07 -11.08
C ALA A 71 18.33 25.04 -11.27
N THR A 72 18.36 24.24 -12.35
CA THR A 72 17.42 23.12 -12.56
C THR A 72 17.46 22.12 -11.40
N ALA A 73 18.65 21.78 -10.92
CA ALA A 73 18.79 20.88 -9.77
C ALA A 73 18.22 21.51 -8.48
N ASN A 74 18.46 22.81 -8.24
CA ASN A 74 17.93 23.53 -7.08
C ASN A 74 16.39 23.60 -7.11
N VAL A 75 15.80 23.94 -8.26
CA VAL A 75 14.35 23.94 -8.47
C VAL A 75 13.75 22.57 -8.16
N LYS A 76 14.28 21.52 -8.79
CA LYS A 76 13.79 20.15 -8.60
C LYS A 76 13.93 19.69 -7.15
N ASN A 77 15.06 19.95 -6.51
CA ASN A 77 15.31 19.52 -5.13
C ASN A 77 14.40 20.26 -4.14
N TYR A 78 14.16 21.55 -4.36
CA TYR A 78 13.28 22.35 -3.52
C TYR A 78 11.83 21.85 -3.62
N GLU A 79 11.32 21.65 -4.85
CA GLU A 79 9.97 21.14 -5.09
C GLU A 79 9.78 19.73 -4.51
N LEU A 80 10.77 18.86 -4.68
CA LEU A 80 10.76 17.52 -4.10
C LEU A 80 10.71 17.56 -2.57
N ALA A 81 11.54 18.41 -1.94
CA ALA A 81 11.56 18.58 -0.49
C ALA A 81 10.24 19.13 0.06
N LYS A 82 9.64 20.12 -0.62
CA LYS A 82 8.33 20.67 -0.23
C LYS A 82 7.20 19.67 -0.39
N SER A 83 7.19 18.92 -1.49
CA SER A 83 6.18 17.87 -1.67
C SER A 83 6.33 16.74 -0.65
N TRP A 84 7.56 16.40 -0.25
CA TRP A 84 7.82 15.44 0.82
C TRP A 84 7.33 15.91 2.19
N GLU A 85 7.55 17.19 2.52
CA GLU A 85 7.06 17.83 3.75
C GLU A 85 5.53 17.78 3.83
N LYS A 86 4.86 18.10 2.72
CA LYS A 86 3.39 18.03 2.59
C LYS A 86 2.89 16.60 2.77
N PHE A 87 3.51 15.62 2.10
CA PHE A 87 3.15 14.22 2.24
C PHE A 87 3.26 13.73 3.69
N ASN A 88 4.39 14.00 4.36
CA ASN A 88 4.58 13.58 5.76
C ASN A 88 3.60 14.25 6.71
N THR A 89 3.27 15.52 6.47
CA THR A 89 2.26 16.23 7.25
C THR A 89 0.89 15.57 7.10
N SER A 90 0.46 15.27 5.88
CA SER A 90 -0.80 14.57 5.63
C SER A 90 -0.81 13.14 6.17
N LEU A 91 0.31 12.43 6.10
CA LEU A 91 0.46 11.08 6.65
C LEU A 91 0.26 11.08 8.17
N LYS A 92 0.96 11.98 8.86
CA LYS A 92 0.80 12.17 10.31
C LYS A 92 -0.63 12.58 10.66
N ALA A 93 -1.24 13.46 9.88
CA ALA A 93 -2.61 13.90 10.11
C ALA A 93 -3.61 12.74 10.03
N PHE A 94 -3.48 11.86 9.04
CA PHE A 94 -4.35 10.69 8.88
C PHE A 94 -4.23 9.69 10.03
N TYR A 95 -3.01 9.37 10.47
CA TYR A 95 -2.81 8.44 11.60
C TYR A 95 -3.06 9.07 12.96
N ASN A 96 -3.22 10.40 13.06
CA ASN A 96 -3.66 11.07 14.28
C ASN A 96 -5.20 10.99 14.41
N PRO A 97 -5.73 10.26 15.42
CA PRO A 97 -7.17 10.10 15.58
C PRO A 97 -7.91 11.44 15.80
N PRO A 98 -9.21 11.52 15.45
CA PRO A 98 -9.97 10.51 14.71
C PRO A 98 -9.52 10.43 13.24
N GLN A 99 -9.48 9.22 12.68
CA GLN A 99 -9.25 9.03 11.25
C GLN A 99 -10.53 9.39 10.47
N ASP A 100 -10.39 10.05 9.32
CA ASP A 100 -11.53 10.44 8.49
C ASP A 100 -11.15 10.45 7.00
N ALA A 101 -12.18 10.54 6.15
CA ALA A 101 -12.03 10.52 4.71
C ALA A 101 -11.26 11.73 4.16
N ALA A 102 -11.43 12.92 4.74
CA ALA A 102 -10.79 14.14 4.25
C ALA A 102 -9.28 14.11 4.49
N LYS A 103 -8.83 13.61 5.64
CA LYS A 103 -7.42 13.39 5.94
C LYS A 103 -6.78 12.37 4.99
N LEU A 104 -7.51 11.30 4.67
CA LEU A 104 -7.04 10.28 3.73
C LEU A 104 -6.95 10.82 2.30
N ASP A 105 -7.93 11.61 1.85
CA ASP A 105 -7.86 12.27 0.54
C ASP A 105 -6.70 13.28 0.47
N ALA A 106 -6.43 14.03 1.54
CA ALA A 106 -5.26 14.91 1.60
C ALA A 106 -3.93 14.14 1.54
N LEU A 107 -3.87 12.96 2.18
CA LEU A 107 -2.72 12.05 2.06
C LEU A 107 -2.56 11.55 0.62
N PHE A 108 -3.64 11.16 -0.04
CA PHE A 108 -3.57 10.74 -1.44
C PHE A 108 -3.09 11.86 -2.37
N ALA A 109 -3.68 13.05 -2.26
CA ALA A 109 -3.31 14.19 -3.09
C ALA A 109 -1.84 14.58 -2.90
N SER A 110 -1.36 14.67 -1.65
CA SER A 110 0.03 15.00 -1.36
C SER A 110 1.02 13.91 -1.78
N GLY A 111 0.60 12.63 -1.75
CA GLY A 111 1.39 11.51 -2.23
C GLY A 111 1.51 11.50 -3.76
N GLU A 112 0.43 11.79 -4.48
CA GLU A 112 0.42 11.93 -5.94
C GLU A 112 1.27 13.11 -6.41
N ASP A 113 1.16 14.26 -5.74
CA ASP A 113 2.02 15.43 -5.97
C ASP A 113 3.51 15.05 -5.90
N TYR A 114 3.87 14.25 -4.89
CA TYR A 114 5.24 13.80 -4.69
C TYR A 114 5.67 12.77 -5.74
N LEU A 115 4.82 11.79 -6.03
CA LEU A 115 5.09 10.74 -7.01
C LEU A 115 5.19 11.27 -8.46
N ARG A 116 4.61 12.44 -8.75
CA ARG A 116 4.84 13.14 -10.02
C ARG A 116 6.29 13.63 -10.17
N LEU A 117 6.92 14.01 -9.06
CA LEU A 117 8.32 14.50 -9.04
C LEU A 117 9.32 13.35 -8.89
N GLN A 118 8.96 12.31 -8.15
CA GLN A 118 9.75 11.11 -7.95
C GLN A 118 8.87 9.87 -8.16
N PRO A 119 8.69 9.45 -9.43
CA PRO A 119 7.96 8.22 -9.74
C PRO A 119 8.55 7.03 -9.00
N ASP A 120 7.69 6.09 -8.63
CA ASP A 120 8.05 4.81 -8.04
C ASP A 120 8.80 4.87 -6.70
N GLN A 121 8.61 5.95 -5.95
CA GLN A 121 9.09 6.02 -4.58
C GLN A 121 8.29 5.03 -3.71
N GLN A 122 8.98 3.97 -3.27
CA GLN A 122 8.35 2.77 -2.68
C GLN A 122 7.66 3.05 -1.36
N TRP A 123 8.25 3.91 -0.52
CA TRP A 123 7.70 4.23 0.79
C TRP A 123 6.39 5.02 0.68
N VAL A 124 6.31 6.01 -0.20
CA VAL A 124 5.07 6.80 -0.44
C VAL A 124 3.96 5.90 -0.95
N ILE A 125 4.24 5.04 -1.93
CA ILE A 125 3.27 4.08 -2.47
C ILE A 125 2.78 3.13 -1.38
N ALA A 126 3.68 2.59 -0.56
CA ALA A 126 3.32 1.72 0.55
C ALA A 126 2.42 2.43 1.56
N GLN A 127 2.79 3.64 2.00
CA GLN A 127 2.04 4.39 3.00
C GLN A 127 0.65 4.79 2.50
N MET A 128 0.52 5.22 1.24
CA MET A 128 -0.79 5.50 0.62
C MET A 128 -1.66 4.23 0.61
N ALA A 129 -1.11 3.10 0.16
CA ALA A 129 -1.85 1.84 0.09
C ALA A 129 -2.28 1.37 1.50
N LEU A 130 -1.37 1.35 2.46
CA LEU A 130 -1.62 0.98 3.86
C LEU A 130 -2.67 1.86 4.53
N ALA A 131 -2.57 3.19 4.37
CA ALA A 131 -3.54 4.13 4.89
C ALA A 131 -4.91 3.94 4.24
N GLY A 132 -4.94 3.74 2.91
CA GLY A 132 -6.16 3.45 2.16
C GLY A 132 -6.86 2.18 2.62
N GLY A 133 -6.12 1.07 2.73
CA GLY A 133 -6.65 -0.21 3.21
C GLY A 133 -7.17 -0.11 4.64
N THR A 134 -6.44 0.58 5.53
CA THR A 134 -6.89 0.87 6.90
C THR A 134 -8.17 1.69 6.89
N GLY A 135 -8.24 2.73 6.05
CA GLY A 135 -9.42 3.59 5.93
C GLY A 135 -10.67 2.84 5.48
N VAL A 136 -10.53 1.93 4.53
CA VAL A 136 -11.64 1.10 4.03
C VAL A 136 -12.06 0.06 5.06
N LEU A 137 -11.11 -0.72 5.62
CA LEU A 137 -11.42 -1.76 6.62
C LEU A 137 -12.00 -1.16 7.91
N GLY A 138 -11.57 0.03 8.29
CA GLY A 138 -12.13 0.80 9.41
C GLY A 138 -13.49 1.46 9.10
N GLN A 139 -13.97 1.36 7.86
CA GLN A 139 -15.19 1.99 7.33
C GLN A 139 -15.19 3.53 7.40
N VAL A 140 -14.02 4.16 7.45
CA VAL A 140 -13.89 5.64 7.40
C VAL A 140 -13.75 6.17 5.97
N TYR A 141 -13.50 5.30 4.99
CA TYR A 141 -13.36 5.65 3.59
C TYR A 141 -14.14 4.71 2.67
N LYS A 142 -15.01 5.29 1.82
CA LYS A 142 -15.94 4.52 0.96
C LYS A 142 -15.46 4.31 -0.47
N ASN A 143 -14.50 5.09 -0.96
CA ASN A 143 -14.02 4.97 -2.33
C ASN A 143 -12.99 3.83 -2.44
N MET A 144 -13.51 2.60 -2.50
CA MET A 144 -12.69 1.39 -2.54
C MET A 144 -11.90 1.24 -3.85
N ASP A 145 -12.44 1.70 -4.99
CA ASP A 145 -11.75 1.59 -6.28
C ASP A 145 -10.48 2.45 -6.33
N LYS A 146 -10.49 3.63 -5.70
CA LYS A 146 -9.28 4.44 -5.53
C LYS A 146 -8.23 3.69 -4.70
N VAL A 147 -8.63 3.09 -3.59
CA VAL A 147 -7.73 2.30 -2.73
C VAL A 147 -7.19 1.07 -3.46
N LYS A 148 -8.02 0.39 -4.26
CA LYS A 148 -7.62 -0.74 -5.12
C LYS A 148 -6.47 -0.38 -6.04
N GLY A 149 -6.50 0.78 -6.69
CA GLY A 149 -5.40 1.25 -7.54
C GLY A 149 -4.07 1.31 -6.78
N TYR A 150 -4.06 1.89 -5.57
CA TYR A 150 -2.85 1.94 -4.74
C TYR A 150 -2.44 0.57 -4.20
N ALA A 151 -3.41 -0.26 -3.78
CA ALA A 151 -3.16 -1.60 -3.26
C ALA A 151 -2.50 -2.50 -4.32
N GLN A 152 -3.01 -2.49 -5.55
CA GLN A 152 -2.43 -3.23 -6.67
C GLN A 152 -1.01 -2.76 -6.98
N ARG A 153 -0.80 -1.43 -7.08
CA ARG A 153 0.54 -0.87 -7.31
C ARG A 153 1.52 -1.27 -6.20
N ALA A 154 1.11 -1.22 -4.95
CA ALA A 154 1.93 -1.62 -3.81
C ALA A 154 2.23 -3.13 -3.82
N LEU A 155 1.24 -3.99 -4.06
CA LEU A 155 1.45 -5.44 -4.13
C LEU A 155 2.45 -5.82 -5.24
N THR A 156 2.36 -5.19 -6.41
CA THR A 156 3.33 -5.38 -7.50
C THR A 156 4.73 -4.94 -7.07
N MET A 157 4.85 -3.74 -6.49
CA MET A 157 6.12 -3.15 -6.08
C MET A 157 6.83 -3.93 -4.97
N PHE A 158 6.07 -4.52 -4.05
CA PHE A 158 6.57 -5.25 -2.89
C PHE A 158 6.49 -6.78 -3.06
N SER A 159 6.32 -7.27 -4.30
CA SER A 159 6.30 -8.71 -4.60
C SER A 159 7.66 -9.38 -4.37
N SER A 160 8.76 -8.68 -4.71
CA SER A 160 10.13 -9.16 -4.52
C SER A 160 10.48 -9.32 -3.04
N GLN A 161 11.09 -10.45 -2.69
CA GLN A 161 11.72 -10.66 -1.38
C GLN A 161 13.07 -9.95 -1.26
N THR A 162 13.74 -9.67 -2.38
CA THR A 162 15.01 -8.96 -2.40
C THR A 162 14.79 -7.46 -2.32
N PRO A 163 15.39 -6.75 -1.34
CA PRO A 163 15.32 -5.30 -1.26
C PRO A 163 15.88 -4.61 -2.52
N PRO A 164 15.29 -3.48 -2.96
CA PRO A 164 15.87 -2.65 -4.00
C PRO A 164 17.27 -2.11 -3.63
N LYS A 165 18.01 -1.62 -4.64
CA LYS A 165 19.44 -1.26 -4.57
C LYS A 165 19.88 -0.31 -3.45
N ASP A 166 18.98 0.45 -2.84
CA ASP A 166 19.30 1.42 -1.78
C ASP A 166 18.54 1.15 -0.47
N TRP A 167 17.86 0.00 -0.38
CA TRP A 167 17.12 -0.41 0.80
C TRP A 167 17.92 -1.42 1.62
N LYS A 168 17.92 -1.21 2.94
CA LYS A 168 18.41 -2.22 3.87
C LYS A 168 17.32 -3.26 4.13
N PRO A 169 17.66 -4.56 4.28
CA PRO A 169 16.67 -5.59 4.60
C PRO A 169 15.83 -5.26 5.84
N GLU A 170 16.43 -4.63 6.85
CA GLU A 170 15.77 -4.30 8.12
C GLU A 170 14.68 -3.23 7.97
N ASP A 171 14.79 -2.37 6.95
CA ASP A 171 13.80 -1.35 6.62
C ASP A 171 12.78 -1.88 5.59
N TRP A 172 13.25 -2.67 4.62
CA TRP A 172 12.43 -3.20 3.53
C TRP A 172 11.47 -4.29 4.00
N ASN A 173 11.97 -5.29 4.72
CA ASN A 173 11.18 -6.47 5.07
C ASN A 173 9.95 -6.13 5.91
N PRO A 174 10.03 -5.29 6.96
CA PRO A 174 8.84 -4.92 7.73
C PRO A 174 7.80 -4.17 6.89
N LEU A 175 8.23 -3.26 6.01
CA LEU A 175 7.33 -2.52 5.14
C LEU A 175 6.68 -3.44 4.09
N ARG A 176 7.49 -4.31 3.48
CA ARG A 176 7.02 -5.34 2.54
C ARG A 176 5.99 -6.24 3.20
N ASP A 177 6.27 -6.77 4.37
CA ASP A 177 5.38 -7.67 5.08
C ASP A 177 4.08 -6.95 5.48
N ALA A 178 4.16 -5.70 5.92
CA ALA A 178 2.96 -4.88 6.19
C ALA A 178 2.11 -4.70 4.92
N VAL A 179 2.73 -4.37 3.78
CA VAL A 179 2.04 -4.23 2.48
C VAL A 179 1.43 -5.56 2.06
N GLN A 180 2.19 -6.65 2.06
CA GLN A 180 1.71 -7.96 1.64
C GLN A 180 0.56 -8.44 2.53
N ALA A 181 0.65 -8.28 3.85
CA ALA A 181 -0.42 -8.68 4.75
C ALA A 181 -1.70 -7.85 4.53
N LYS A 182 -1.59 -6.51 4.61
CA LYS A 182 -2.77 -5.64 4.63
C LYS A 182 -3.38 -5.41 3.25
N MET A 183 -2.57 -5.36 2.18
CA MET A 183 -3.12 -5.15 0.84
C MET A 183 -3.76 -6.41 0.29
N ASN A 184 -3.24 -7.60 0.58
CA ASN A 184 -3.95 -8.83 0.23
C ASN A 184 -5.26 -8.95 1.05
N GLN A 185 -5.26 -8.62 2.35
CA GLN A 185 -6.50 -8.53 3.15
C GLN A 185 -7.52 -7.56 2.53
N PHE A 186 -7.08 -6.34 2.19
CA PHE A 186 -7.94 -5.35 1.54
C PHE A 186 -8.49 -5.86 0.19
N MET A 187 -7.67 -6.50 -0.65
CA MET A 187 -8.13 -7.04 -1.94
C MET A 187 -9.18 -8.14 -1.76
N GLY A 188 -9.01 -9.00 -0.76
CA GLY A 188 -10.02 -9.97 -0.35
C GLY A 188 -11.32 -9.31 0.08
N TYR A 189 -11.24 -8.32 0.98
CA TYR A 189 -12.39 -7.53 1.44
C TYR A 189 -13.10 -6.80 0.30
N TYR A 190 -12.34 -6.15 -0.60
CA TYR A 190 -12.86 -5.48 -1.79
C TYR A 190 -13.72 -6.42 -2.63
N LEU A 191 -13.23 -7.63 -2.91
CA LEU A 191 -13.98 -8.60 -3.71
C LEU A 191 -15.24 -9.09 -2.99
N VAL A 192 -15.20 -9.26 -1.67
CA VAL A 192 -16.40 -9.59 -0.87
C VAL A 192 -17.45 -8.49 -1.00
N GLU A 193 -17.08 -7.23 -0.74
CA GLU A 193 -17.99 -6.08 -0.72
C GLU A 193 -18.54 -5.74 -2.10
N THR A 194 -17.73 -5.90 -3.14
CA THR A 194 -18.13 -5.64 -4.53
C THR A 194 -18.79 -6.84 -5.21
N LYS A 195 -19.00 -7.96 -4.48
CA LYS A 195 -19.54 -9.23 -5.04
C LYS A 195 -18.71 -9.73 -6.23
N GLY A 196 -17.39 -9.56 -6.18
CA GLY A 196 -16.44 -10.09 -7.15
C GLY A 196 -16.22 -11.61 -7.00
N ASP A 197 -15.14 -12.10 -7.62
CA ASP A 197 -14.79 -13.52 -7.58
C ASP A 197 -14.42 -13.96 -6.15
N GLN A 198 -15.21 -14.90 -5.61
CA GLN A 198 -15.07 -15.42 -4.25
C GLN A 198 -13.81 -16.27 -4.06
N MET A 199 -13.41 -17.04 -5.07
CA MET A 199 -12.19 -17.86 -4.99
C MET A 199 -10.95 -16.98 -5.04
N GLN A 200 -10.99 -15.92 -5.85
CA GLN A 200 -9.95 -14.89 -5.85
C GLN A 200 -9.88 -14.16 -4.50
N ALA A 201 -11.02 -13.86 -3.87
CA ALA A 201 -11.05 -13.28 -2.53
C ALA A 201 -10.38 -14.21 -1.49
N ILE A 202 -10.67 -15.51 -1.53
CA ILE A 202 -10.03 -16.52 -0.67
C ILE A 202 -8.51 -16.59 -0.92
N ASP A 203 -8.07 -16.56 -2.18
CA ASP A 203 -6.64 -16.57 -2.53
C ASP A 203 -5.91 -15.36 -1.93
N TYR A 204 -6.49 -14.16 -2.06
CA TYR A 204 -5.96 -12.97 -1.43
C TYR A 204 -5.91 -13.08 0.11
N LEU A 205 -6.99 -13.50 0.75
CA LEU A 205 -7.02 -13.67 2.21
C LEU A 205 -6.02 -14.75 2.68
N THR A 206 -5.80 -15.79 1.88
CA THR A 206 -4.80 -16.84 2.16
C THR A 206 -3.39 -16.27 2.06
N LYS A 207 -3.06 -15.52 1.00
CA LYS A 207 -1.76 -14.83 0.87
C LYS A 207 -1.50 -13.86 2.03
N ALA A 208 -2.53 -13.16 2.51
CA ALA A 208 -2.40 -12.33 3.70
C ALA A 208 -1.97 -13.16 4.91
N THR A 209 -2.53 -14.36 5.08
CA THR A 209 -2.20 -15.27 6.21
C THR A 209 -0.86 -15.98 6.08
N GLU A 210 -0.22 -15.99 4.90
CA GLU A 210 1.14 -16.53 4.72
C GLU A 210 2.20 -15.58 5.27
N VAL A 211 1.86 -14.30 5.47
CA VAL A 211 2.78 -13.30 6.00
C VAL A 211 2.90 -13.43 7.51
N LYS A 212 4.04 -13.99 7.96
CA LYS A 212 4.40 -14.14 9.38
C LYS A 212 4.95 -12.84 10.00
N ALA A 213 4.25 -11.73 9.78
CA ALA A 213 4.56 -10.43 10.36
C ALA A 213 4.24 -10.39 11.88
N ARG A 214 4.53 -9.24 12.52
CA ARG A 214 4.21 -8.97 13.93
C ARG A 214 2.71 -9.14 14.23
N ASP A 215 2.40 -9.36 15.51
CA ASP A 215 1.05 -9.63 16.03
C ASP A 215 -0.01 -8.62 15.53
N GLY A 216 -1.20 -9.11 15.17
CA GLY A 216 -2.32 -8.28 14.68
C GLY A 216 -2.31 -7.96 13.17
N SER A 217 -1.40 -8.57 12.41
CA SER A 217 -1.36 -8.51 10.95
C SER A 217 -1.05 -9.87 10.34
N GLY A 218 -1.48 -10.08 9.09
CA GLY A 218 -1.20 -11.28 8.31
C GLY A 218 -1.77 -12.54 8.96
N TRP A 219 -0.91 -13.50 9.26
CA TRP A 219 -1.30 -14.79 9.87
C TRP A 219 -1.99 -14.69 11.24
N LYS A 220 -1.77 -13.62 12.00
CA LYS A 220 -2.40 -13.41 13.32
C LYS A 220 -3.56 -12.42 13.30
N ASP A 221 -4.00 -11.99 12.11
CA ASP A 221 -5.15 -11.10 11.98
C ASP A 221 -6.44 -11.93 11.87
N PRO A 222 -7.33 -11.91 12.89
CA PRO A 222 -8.54 -12.72 12.87
C PRO A 222 -9.51 -12.34 11.74
N ASN A 223 -9.42 -11.11 11.22
CA ASN A 223 -10.29 -10.67 10.13
C ASN A 223 -10.06 -11.49 8.85
N ASN A 224 -8.84 -11.99 8.60
CA ASN A 224 -8.56 -12.81 7.42
C ASN A 224 -9.37 -14.12 7.43
N TYR A 225 -9.38 -14.78 8.59
CA TYR A 225 -10.11 -16.03 8.78
C TYR A 225 -11.62 -15.81 8.83
N TRP A 226 -12.07 -14.73 9.47
CA TRP A 226 -13.48 -14.36 9.48
C TRP A 226 -14.03 -14.08 8.08
N LEU A 227 -13.32 -13.30 7.27
CA LEU A 227 -13.73 -13.00 5.90
C LEU A 227 -13.79 -14.26 5.03
N ARG A 228 -12.83 -15.18 5.17
CA ARG A 228 -12.88 -16.48 4.50
C ARG A 228 -14.10 -17.30 4.94
N ALA A 229 -14.34 -17.40 6.25
CA ALA A 229 -15.50 -18.10 6.79
C ALA A 229 -16.82 -17.51 6.26
N ASN A 230 -16.93 -16.19 6.12
CA ASN A 230 -18.12 -15.53 5.56
C ASN A 230 -18.34 -15.86 4.07
N ILE A 231 -17.26 -15.97 3.28
CA ILE A 231 -17.37 -16.41 1.88
C ILE A 231 -17.95 -17.83 1.82
N HIS A 232 -17.42 -18.74 2.63
CA HIS A 232 -17.94 -20.11 2.73
C HIS A 232 -19.37 -20.14 3.28
N SER A 233 -19.70 -19.30 4.26
CA SER A 233 -21.04 -19.20 4.85
C SER A 233 -22.10 -18.78 3.84
N LYS A 234 -21.76 -17.86 2.91
CA LYS A 234 -22.67 -17.50 1.80
C LYS A 234 -22.93 -18.70 0.88
N LYS A 235 -21.88 -19.42 0.48
CA LYS A 235 -22.00 -20.64 -0.34
C LYS A 235 -22.83 -21.71 0.37
N TYR A 236 -22.62 -21.87 1.67
CA TYR A 236 -23.41 -22.75 2.52
C TYR A 236 -24.91 -22.37 2.46
N GLY A 237 -25.24 -21.09 2.62
CA GLY A 237 -26.63 -20.62 2.54
C GLY A 237 -27.29 -20.89 1.18
N GLU A 238 -26.55 -20.70 0.09
CA GLU A 238 -27.02 -21.00 -1.28
C GLU A 238 -27.28 -22.50 -1.50
N LEU A 239 -26.41 -23.37 -0.99
CA LEU A 239 -26.58 -24.82 -1.07
C LEU A 239 -27.73 -25.31 -0.18
N ARG A 240 -27.84 -24.73 1.02
CA ARG A 240 -28.90 -25.07 1.96
C ARG A 240 -30.28 -24.69 1.42
N ALA A 241 -30.41 -23.50 0.83
CA ALA A 241 -31.65 -23.09 0.17
C ALA A 241 -32.06 -24.03 -0.97
N GLN A 242 -31.09 -24.53 -1.75
CA GLN A 242 -31.36 -25.54 -2.78
C GLN A 242 -31.86 -26.86 -2.19
N TYR A 243 -31.25 -27.32 -1.09
CA TYR A 243 -31.69 -28.53 -0.39
C TYR A 243 -33.09 -28.38 0.21
N ASP A 244 -33.38 -27.24 0.85
CA ASP A 244 -34.67 -27.02 1.51
C ASP A 244 -35.83 -26.94 0.53
N ALA A 245 -35.57 -26.47 -0.70
CA ALA A 245 -36.54 -26.39 -1.80
C ALA A 245 -36.87 -27.74 -2.46
N LEU A 246 -36.13 -28.80 -2.13
CA LEU A 246 -36.44 -30.15 -2.61
C LEU A 246 -37.74 -30.69 -1.99
N SER A 247 -38.43 -31.55 -2.75
CA SER A 247 -39.51 -32.38 -2.20
C SER A 247 -38.98 -33.36 -1.14
N ASP A 248 -39.83 -33.90 -0.29
CA ASP A 248 -39.40 -34.85 0.74
C ASP A 248 -38.78 -36.13 0.13
N ASP A 249 -39.31 -36.58 -1.02
CA ASP A 249 -38.75 -37.69 -1.79
C ASP A 249 -37.35 -37.36 -2.34
N ASP A 250 -37.16 -36.15 -2.87
CA ASP A 250 -35.87 -35.72 -3.43
C ASP A 250 -34.81 -35.47 -2.34
N LYS A 251 -35.22 -35.04 -1.13
CA LYS A 251 -34.33 -34.85 0.02
C LYS A 251 -33.68 -36.14 0.48
N THR A 252 -34.43 -37.23 0.45
CA THR A 252 -33.93 -38.58 0.81
C THR A 252 -33.32 -39.33 -0.39
N GLY A 253 -33.63 -38.87 -1.60
CA GLY A 253 -33.06 -39.35 -2.86
C GLY A 253 -31.62 -38.90 -3.13
N GLU A 254 -31.08 -39.31 -4.29
CA GLU A 254 -29.69 -39.04 -4.68
C GLU A 254 -29.37 -37.54 -4.83
N ILE A 255 -30.37 -36.73 -5.22
CA ILE A 255 -30.22 -35.27 -5.36
C ILE A 255 -29.98 -34.63 -3.99
N GLY A 256 -30.82 -34.97 -3.00
CA GLY A 256 -30.66 -34.50 -1.62
C GLY A 256 -29.33 -34.92 -1.01
N LYS A 257 -28.96 -36.20 -1.14
CA LYS A 257 -27.64 -36.70 -0.66
C LYS A 257 -26.46 -35.95 -1.30
N ALA A 258 -26.49 -35.74 -2.61
CA ALA A 258 -25.42 -35.03 -3.31
C ALA A 258 -25.31 -33.55 -2.88
N LEU A 259 -26.45 -32.90 -2.55
CA LEU A 259 -26.44 -31.54 -1.99
C LEU A 259 -25.94 -31.53 -0.55
N LEU A 260 -26.34 -32.48 0.29
CA LEU A 260 -25.85 -32.60 1.67
C LEU A 260 -24.33 -32.81 1.72
N LEU A 261 -23.77 -33.62 0.82
CA LEU A 261 -22.32 -33.79 0.71
C LEU A 261 -21.62 -32.45 0.46
N LYS A 262 -22.12 -31.64 -0.48
CA LYS A 262 -21.57 -30.30 -0.76
C LYS A 262 -21.75 -29.35 0.42
N VAL A 263 -22.86 -29.44 1.14
CA VAL A 263 -23.09 -28.66 2.37
C VAL A 263 -22.03 -29.03 3.41
N ASN A 264 -21.81 -30.33 3.65
CA ASN A 264 -20.82 -30.84 4.60
C ASN A 264 -19.39 -30.40 4.23
N GLU A 265 -19.01 -30.46 2.95
CA GLU A 265 -17.71 -29.98 2.46
C GLU A 265 -17.49 -28.49 2.79
N VAL A 266 -18.53 -27.66 2.63
CA VAL A 266 -18.43 -26.23 2.96
C VAL A 266 -18.36 -26.02 4.48
N VAL A 267 -19.08 -26.82 5.28
CA VAL A 267 -18.94 -26.79 6.75
C VAL A 267 -17.53 -27.15 7.19
N ASP A 268 -16.89 -28.13 6.54
CA ASP A 268 -15.51 -28.53 6.83
C ASP A 268 -14.49 -27.45 6.49
N GLN A 269 -14.82 -26.54 5.56
CA GLN A 269 -14.01 -25.36 5.26
C GLN A 269 -14.22 -24.26 6.31
N MET A 270 -15.43 -24.11 6.84
CA MET A 270 -15.77 -23.09 7.84
C MET A 270 -15.21 -23.38 9.24
N ILE A 271 -15.29 -24.63 9.71
CA ILE A 271 -14.82 -25.04 11.03
C ILE A 271 -13.38 -24.59 11.34
N PRO A 272 -12.37 -24.87 10.49
CA PRO A 272 -11.00 -24.47 10.78
C PRO A 272 -10.83 -22.95 10.73
N ASP A 273 -11.58 -22.22 9.89
CA ASP A 273 -11.49 -20.76 9.84
C ASP A 273 -12.10 -20.11 11.09
N TYR A 274 -13.26 -20.57 11.59
CA TYR A 274 -13.78 -20.09 12.88
C TYR A 274 -12.89 -20.47 14.06
N ALA A 275 -12.29 -21.67 14.05
CA ALA A 275 -11.32 -22.08 15.07
C ALA A 275 -10.07 -21.17 15.07
N ARG A 276 -9.61 -20.75 13.88
CA ARG A 276 -8.51 -19.77 13.75
C ARG A 276 -8.90 -18.38 14.20
N VAL A 277 -10.14 -17.93 13.96
CA VAL A 277 -10.66 -16.69 14.55
C VAL A 277 -10.60 -16.79 16.08
N MET A 278 -11.10 -17.87 16.67
CA MET A 278 -11.03 -18.10 18.12
C MET A 278 -9.60 -18.10 18.67
N ALA A 279 -8.64 -18.62 17.91
CA ALA A 279 -7.24 -18.67 18.29
C ALA A 279 -6.51 -17.31 18.18
N THR A 280 -6.98 -16.41 17.32
CA THR A 280 -6.29 -15.15 16.97
C THR A 280 -7.00 -13.89 17.49
N ALA A 281 -8.33 -13.92 17.66
CA ALA A 281 -9.13 -12.84 18.23
C ALA A 281 -9.02 -12.79 19.76
N THR A 282 -7.81 -12.55 20.26
CA THR A 282 -7.49 -12.54 21.70
C THR A 282 -7.49 -11.14 22.33
N GLN A 283 -7.47 -10.10 21.49
CA GLN A 283 -7.48 -8.71 21.94
C GLN A 283 -8.91 -8.24 22.29
N PRO A 284 -9.08 -7.32 23.26
CA PRO A 284 -10.41 -6.83 23.66
C PRO A 284 -11.24 -6.29 22.49
N GLU A 285 -10.61 -5.59 21.54
CA GLU A 285 -11.28 -5.00 20.38
C GLU A 285 -11.83 -6.05 19.41
N ALA A 286 -11.29 -7.28 19.46
CA ALA A 286 -11.73 -8.41 18.64
C ALA A 286 -12.73 -9.32 19.37
N LYS A 287 -13.14 -8.99 20.61
CA LYS A 287 -14.11 -9.78 21.37
C LYS A 287 -15.42 -10.06 20.63
N PRO A 288 -16.06 -9.09 19.95
CA PRO A 288 -17.29 -9.36 19.18
C PRO A 288 -17.08 -10.41 18.09
N LEU A 289 -15.90 -10.41 17.47
CA LEU A 289 -15.52 -11.38 16.45
C LEU A 289 -15.32 -12.78 17.05
N ASN A 290 -14.68 -12.85 18.22
CA ASN A 290 -14.49 -14.09 18.98
C ASN A 290 -15.84 -14.69 19.38
N ASP A 291 -16.73 -13.90 19.99
CA ASP A 291 -18.03 -14.37 20.45
C ASP A 291 -18.89 -14.90 19.29
N ALA A 292 -18.91 -14.19 18.16
CA ALA A 292 -19.64 -14.62 16.96
C ALA A 292 -19.05 -15.91 16.35
N ALA A 293 -17.72 -16.01 16.28
CA ALA A 293 -17.06 -17.22 15.79
C ALA A 293 -17.31 -18.42 16.71
N LYS A 294 -17.36 -18.21 18.03
CA LYS A 294 -17.62 -19.27 19.01
C LYS A 294 -18.98 -19.93 18.78
N GLU A 295 -20.04 -19.12 18.67
CA GLU A 295 -21.40 -19.63 18.47
C GLU A 295 -21.52 -20.48 17.20
N LEU A 296 -20.97 -19.98 16.10
CA LEU A 296 -20.98 -20.66 14.80
C LEU A 296 -20.14 -21.95 14.84
N LEU A 297 -18.94 -21.87 15.43
CA LEU A 297 -18.04 -23.02 15.56
C LEU A 297 -18.66 -24.12 16.41
N GLU A 298 -19.24 -23.79 17.56
CA GLU A 298 -19.88 -24.78 18.43
C GLU A 298 -21.05 -25.49 17.74
N SER A 299 -21.85 -24.74 16.98
CA SER A 299 -22.96 -25.30 16.19
C SER A 299 -22.45 -26.29 15.13
N PHE A 300 -21.52 -25.85 14.28
CA PHE A 300 -20.98 -26.71 13.22
C PHE A 300 -20.17 -27.89 13.75
N TRP A 301 -19.45 -27.71 14.86
CA TRP A 301 -18.72 -28.80 15.51
C TRP A 301 -19.67 -29.88 16.01
N LYS A 302 -20.73 -29.51 16.75
CA LYS A 302 -21.75 -30.45 17.24
C LYS A 302 -22.44 -31.19 16.09
N PHE A 303 -22.65 -30.51 14.97
CA PHE A 303 -23.19 -31.12 13.77
C PHE A 303 -22.23 -32.16 13.18
N ARG A 304 -20.98 -31.77 12.90
CA ARG A 304 -20.02 -32.60 12.15
C ARG A 304 -19.33 -33.69 12.95
N VAL A 305 -19.09 -33.51 14.25
CA VAL A 305 -18.16 -34.36 15.03
C VAL A 305 -18.86 -35.43 15.84
N ASP A 306 -18.40 -36.68 15.72
CA ASP A 306 -18.91 -37.80 16.50
C ASP A 306 -18.53 -37.66 17.96
N ASP A 307 -19.51 -37.82 18.85
CA ASP A 307 -19.38 -37.59 20.30
C ASP A 307 -18.61 -36.28 20.65
N PRO A 308 -19.22 -35.10 20.41
CA PRO A 308 -18.54 -33.81 20.50
C PRO A 308 -18.02 -33.45 21.90
N GLU A 309 -18.52 -34.14 22.94
CA GLU A 309 -18.05 -34.01 24.33
C GLU A 309 -16.73 -34.77 24.54
N LYS A 310 -16.56 -35.93 23.89
CA LYS A 310 -15.30 -36.71 23.91
C LYS A 310 -14.23 -36.09 23.02
N VAL A 311 -14.61 -35.57 21.85
CA VAL A 311 -13.69 -34.85 20.97
C VAL A 311 -13.67 -33.36 21.33
N LYS A 312 -12.74 -33.00 22.21
CA LYS A 312 -12.66 -31.65 22.78
C LYS A 312 -12.39 -30.57 21.71
N LEU A 313 -13.42 -29.79 21.37
CA LEU A 313 -13.32 -28.58 20.54
C LEU A 313 -12.21 -27.63 21.01
N ALA A 314 -12.03 -27.50 22.34
CA ALA A 314 -10.94 -26.70 22.91
C ALA A 314 -9.55 -27.18 22.46
N GLY A 315 -9.35 -28.50 22.32
CA GLY A 315 -8.11 -29.09 21.80
C GLY A 315 -7.89 -28.74 20.33
N TYR A 316 -8.95 -28.77 19.52
CA TYR A 316 -8.93 -28.37 18.12
C TYR A 316 -8.60 -26.88 17.95
N ILE A 317 -9.21 -25.99 18.74
CA ILE A 317 -8.86 -24.56 18.72
C ILE A 317 -7.40 -24.36 19.15
N ASN A 318 -6.95 -25.08 20.17
CA ASN A 318 -5.58 -24.97 20.69
C ASN A 318 -4.50 -25.33 19.66
N SER A 319 -4.78 -26.19 18.66
CA SER A 319 -3.80 -26.51 17.62
C SER A 319 -3.43 -25.32 16.74
N PHE A 320 -4.29 -24.30 16.68
CA PHE A 320 -4.06 -23.09 15.88
C PHE A 320 -3.41 -21.94 16.67
N LYS A 321 -3.23 -22.06 17.99
CA LYS A 321 -2.67 -20.97 18.81
C LYS A 321 -1.21 -20.65 18.46
N ALA A 322 -0.41 -21.68 18.18
CA ALA A 322 1.00 -21.52 17.85
C ALA A 322 1.20 -21.07 16.39
N ASP A 323 0.47 -21.70 15.47
CA ASP A 323 0.46 -21.33 14.07
C ASP A 323 -0.96 -21.43 13.48
N PRO A 324 -1.72 -20.32 13.43
CA PRO A 324 -3.06 -20.33 12.86
C PRO A 324 -3.06 -20.54 11.34
N SER A 325 -1.94 -20.28 10.65
CA SER A 325 -1.82 -20.52 9.21
C SER A 325 -1.54 -21.99 8.87
N ALA A 326 -1.15 -22.81 9.86
CA ALA A 326 -0.87 -24.21 9.64
C ALA A 326 -2.12 -25.00 9.20
N ALA A 327 -1.86 -26.13 8.53
CA ALA A 327 -2.88 -27.13 8.31
C ALA A 327 -3.41 -27.60 9.67
N GLY A 328 -4.73 -27.58 9.83
CA GLY A 328 -5.36 -28.07 11.05
C GLY A 328 -5.35 -29.59 11.12
N PRO A 329 -5.58 -30.17 12.31
CA PRO A 329 -5.90 -31.58 12.40
C PRO A 329 -7.19 -31.88 11.61
N ALA A 330 -7.33 -33.12 11.15
CA ALA A 330 -8.55 -33.56 10.50
C ALA A 330 -9.74 -33.41 11.45
N ILE A 331 -10.88 -32.98 10.92
CA ILE A 331 -12.14 -32.95 11.67
C ILE A 331 -12.58 -34.42 11.82
N PRO A 332 -12.83 -34.91 13.05
CA PRO A 332 -13.32 -36.27 13.27
C PRO A 332 -14.81 -36.34 12.93
N VAL A 333 -15.08 -36.36 11.63
CA VAL A 333 -16.39 -36.35 11.01
C VAL A 333 -17.19 -37.60 11.41
N LYS A 334 -18.46 -37.42 11.80
CA LYS A 334 -19.44 -38.51 11.96
C LYS A 334 -19.57 -39.28 10.66
N ALA A 335 -19.76 -40.60 10.76
CA ALA A 335 -20.16 -41.40 9.60
C ALA A 335 -21.44 -40.81 9.00
N GLU A 336 -21.44 -40.58 7.68
CA GLU A 336 -22.62 -40.07 6.99
C GLU A 336 -23.72 -41.12 7.04
N THR A 337 -24.85 -40.79 7.68
CA THR A 337 -26.06 -41.61 7.62
C THR A 337 -27.05 -40.96 6.65
N PRO A 338 -27.80 -41.75 5.85
CA PRO A 338 -28.72 -41.22 4.83
C PRO A 338 -29.77 -40.25 5.36
N ASP A 339 -30.08 -40.34 6.66
CA ASP A 339 -31.18 -39.61 7.30
C ASP A 339 -30.73 -38.40 8.12
N THR A 340 -29.44 -38.04 8.13
CA THR A 340 -28.98 -36.86 8.87
C THR A 340 -29.37 -35.59 8.11
N PRO A 341 -30.29 -34.75 8.63
CA PRO A 341 -30.60 -33.48 7.99
C PRO A 341 -29.38 -32.57 8.05
N ALA A 342 -29.18 -31.70 7.05
CA ALA A 342 -28.14 -30.67 7.13
C ALA A 342 -28.30 -29.81 8.40
N PRO A 343 -27.24 -29.13 8.88
CA PRO A 343 -27.37 -28.26 10.03
C PRO A 343 -28.31 -27.09 9.69
N ASP A 344 -28.95 -26.52 10.70
CA ASP A 344 -29.69 -25.28 10.50
C ASP A 344 -28.76 -24.21 9.94
N ALA A 345 -29.29 -23.34 9.08
CA ALA A 345 -28.50 -22.22 8.61
C ALA A 345 -28.12 -21.33 9.79
N PRO A 346 -26.86 -20.86 9.85
CA PRO A 346 -26.49 -19.89 10.87
C PRO A 346 -27.42 -18.68 10.76
N SER A 347 -27.90 -18.19 11.90
CA SER A 347 -28.78 -17.02 11.88
C SER A 347 -28.07 -15.86 11.18
N ALA A 348 -28.81 -15.06 10.41
CA ALA A 348 -28.27 -13.96 9.60
C ALA A 348 -27.49 -12.90 10.41
N ALA A 349 -27.46 -13.00 11.74
CA ALA A 349 -26.69 -12.15 12.63
C ALA A 349 -25.17 -12.14 12.33
N SER A 350 -24.62 -13.18 11.68
CA SER A 350 -23.19 -13.24 11.31
C SER A 350 -22.77 -12.25 10.22
N ALA A 351 -23.70 -11.77 9.38
CA ALA A 351 -23.41 -10.83 8.29
C ALA A 351 -23.11 -9.40 8.79
N GLY A 352 -23.32 -9.11 10.07
CA GLY A 352 -23.17 -7.77 10.67
C GLY A 352 -21.96 -7.58 11.58
N THR A 353 -21.15 -8.61 11.83
CA THR A 353 -20.00 -8.48 12.75
C THR A 353 -18.95 -7.57 12.13
N ARG A 354 -18.78 -6.38 12.74
CA ARG A 354 -17.77 -5.41 12.33
C ARG A 354 -16.38 -6.03 12.46
N LEU A 355 -15.55 -5.85 11.43
CA LEU A 355 -14.15 -6.26 11.48
C LEU A 355 -13.46 -5.60 12.68
N ALA A 356 -12.58 -6.36 13.34
CA ALA A 356 -11.81 -5.82 14.44
C ALA A 356 -10.90 -4.71 13.88
N PRO A 357 -10.96 -3.47 14.42
CA PRO A 357 -10.09 -2.40 13.96
C PRO A 357 -8.64 -2.81 14.23
N GLY A 358 -7.83 -2.94 13.18
CA GLY A 358 -6.39 -3.14 13.35
C GLY A 358 -5.76 -1.93 14.04
N GLN A 359 -4.63 -2.12 14.74
CA GLN A 359 -3.84 -0.99 15.22
C GLN A 359 -3.42 -0.12 14.04
N ALA A 360 -3.95 1.11 13.98
CA ALA A 360 -3.61 2.08 12.95
C ALA A 360 -2.37 2.87 13.38
N SER A 361 -1.19 2.37 13.06
CA SER A 361 0.04 3.14 13.10
C SER A 361 0.76 3.03 11.76
N ALA A 362 1.42 4.11 11.34
CA ALA A 362 2.21 4.11 10.11
C ALA A 362 3.37 3.10 10.26
N PRO A 363 3.40 2.01 9.47
CA PRO A 363 4.49 1.05 9.59
C PRO A 363 5.81 1.69 9.17
N GLY A 364 6.89 1.46 9.92
CA GLY A 364 8.23 1.92 9.57
C GLY A 364 8.56 3.37 9.95
N THR A 365 7.75 4.06 10.76
CA THR A 365 8.25 5.21 11.51
C THR A 365 9.11 4.68 12.66
N ALA A 366 10.42 4.50 12.43
CA ALA A 366 11.35 4.66 13.53
C ALA A 366 10.99 5.99 14.21
N GLU A 367 10.93 6.02 15.55
CA GLU A 367 10.86 7.29 16.28
C GLU A 367 11.92 8.22 15.70
N ALA A 368 11.47 9.17 14.89
CA ALA A 368 12.33 10.20 14.34
C ALA A 368 12.61 11.17 15.48
N GLY A 369 13.49 10.75 16.39
CA GLY A 369 14.31 11.66 17.16
C GLY A 369 14.85 12.68 16.18
N THR A 370 14.53 13.94 16.45
CA THR A 370 14.92 15.14 15.71
C THR A 370 16.33 15.04 15.16
N SER A 371 16.44 14.60 13.91
CA SER A 371 17.56 14.94 13.06
C SER A 371 17.02 15.06 11.65
N SER A 372 17.19 16.25 11.10
CA SER A 372 17.01 16.63 9.71
C SER A 372 17.59 15.57 8.76
N GLY A 373 16.77 14.60 8.37
CA GLY A 373 17.10 13.60 7.37
C GLY A 373 17.12 14.26 6.00
N LYS A 374 18.30 14.73 5.59
CA LYS A 374 18.60 15.02 4.19
C LYS A 374 18.17 13.82 3.36
N ALA A 375 17.28 14.05 2.38
CA ALA A 375 17.07 13.14 1.26
C ALA A 375 18.45 12.67 0.77
N SER A 376 18.71 11.36 0.85
CA SER A 376 19.94 10.77 0.32
C SER A 376 20.05 11.12 -1.16
N PRO A 377 21.05 11.91 -1.60
CA PRO A 377 21.34 12.00 -3.01
C PRO A 377 22.10 10.73 -3.40
N ALA A 378 21.64 10.05 -4.44
CA ALA A 378 22.39 9.01 -5.13
C ALA A 378 23.79 9.55 -5.47
N LYS A 379 24.81 9.21 -4.68
CA LYS A 379 26.20 9.55 -4.97
C LYS A 379 26.73 8.60 -6.03
N GLY A 380 26.64 9.04 -7.29
CA GLY A 380 27.56 8.56 -8.32
C GLY A 380 29.00 8.86 -7.90
N LYS A 381 29.80 7.82 -7.66
CA LYS A 381 31.24 7.94 -7.37
C LYS A 381 31.95 8.51 -8.60
N ALA A 382 32.32 9.78 -8.57
CA ALA A 382 33.38 10.31 -9.42
C ALA A 382 34.74 9.81 -8.90
N ARG A 383 35.45 9.04 -9.72
CA ARG A 383 36.77 8.48 -9.43
C ARG A 383 37.83 9.58 -9.61
N SER A 384 38.30 10.16 -8.51
CA SER A 384 39.45 11.07 -8.50
C SER A 384 40.76 10.28 -8.48
N THR A 385 41.48 10.23 -9.60
CA THR A 385 42.86 9.75 -9.67
C THR A 385 43.83 10.80 -9.12
N ARG A 386 44.31 10.61 -7.90
CA ARG A 386 45.42 11.39 -7.32
C ARG A 386 46.75 10.68 -7.64
N ARG A 387 47.55 11.28 -8.53
CA ARG A 387 48.95 10.92 -8.80
C ARG A 387 49.79 11.08 -7.52
N LYS A 388 50.60 10.06 -7.18
CA LYS A 388 51.68 10.14 -6.19
C LYS A 388 52.85 10.97 -6.76
N PRO A 389 53.52 11.84 -5.98
CA PRO A 389 54.83 12.35 -6.35
C PRO A 389 55.90 11.31 -5.98
N GLY A 390 56.85 11.12 -6.90
CA GLY A 390 57.99 10.23 -6.76
C GLY A 390 59.01 10.76 -5.74
N ARG A 391 59.71 9.81 -5.11
CA ARG A 391 60.86 10.05 -4.24
C ARG A 391 62.11 9.65 -5.03
N ARG A 392 63.02 10.61 -5.26
CA ARG A 392 64.42 10.41 -5.69
C ARG A 392 65.27 11.29 -4.77
N GLY A 393 66.43 10.78 -4.39
CA GLY A 393 67.40 11.43 -3.49
C GLY A 393 67.46 10.68 -2.18
#